data_AF-A0A0P1BA83-F1
#
_entry.id   AF-A0A0P1BA83-F1
#
_cell.length_a   1.000
_cell.length_b   1.000
_cell.length_c   1.000
_cell.angle_alpha   90.00
_cell.angle_beta   90.00
_cell.angle_gamma   90.00
#
_symmetry.space_group_name_H-M   'P 1'
#
loop_
_entity.id
_entity.type
_entity.pdbx_description
1 polymer ?
#
loop_
_entity_poly.entity_id
_entity_poly.type
_entity_poly.pdbx_seq_one_letter_code
_entity_poly.pdbx_strand_id
1 'polypeptide(L)'
;MIRQTLANVTGGVEYDTQYAADISQLSEAGTRDVLNKINTLLQQCPGHKFALLGYSQGATVTTEALTRIPNNSDAFKAVVAVVTVGNPRHNKNLQSNFDTDGGKSTAQGFGLLSYLPPIPGYWDKSGKVLDVCAHGDGVCDVTSGIGVGPAHFLYTTSQFTQDRSTEMMTAGFRDGEANSTSPTGNNGGNNGSDNGGSGGNSDAATHLSSDASRHATLLVAGLLAIGLSTF
;
A
#
# COMPACT_ATOMS: atom_id res chain seq x y z
N MET A 1 -8.73 0.69 8.25
CA MET A 1 -8.01 0.48 6.98
C MET A 1 -7.70 -0.98 6.67
N ILE A 2 -6.70 -1.65 7.30
CA ILE A 2 -6.25 -3.00 6.91
C ILE A 2 -7.40 -4.02 6.85
N ARG A 3 -8.15 -4.18 7.96
CA ARG A 3 -9.30 -5.10 8.04
C ARG A 3 -10.35 -4.84 6.95
N GLN A 4 -10.65 -3.57 6.67
CA GLN A 4 -11.65 -3.20 5.67
C GLN A 4 -11.13 -3.46 4.25
N THR A 5 -9.87 -3.19 3.97
CA THR A 5 -9.25 -3.53 2.68
C THR A 5 -9.28 -5.04 2.46
N LEU A 6 -8.86 -5.85 3.44
CA LEU A 6 -8.88 -7.32 3.31
C LEU A 6 -10.30 -7.89 3.16
N ALA A 7 -11.31 -7.25 3.74
CA ALA A 7 -12.71 -7.62 3.52
C ALA A 7 -13.20 -7.32 2.09
N ASN A 8 -12.56 -6.37 1.38
CA ASN A 8 -12.95 -5.92 0.05
C ASN A 8 -12.05 -6.46 -1.08
N VAL A 9 -10.99 -7.21 -0.74
CA VAL A 9 -10.01 -7.74 -1.69
C VAL A 9 -9.87 -9.24 -1.47
N THR A 10 -10.37 -10.02 -2.43
CA THR A 10 -10.30 -11.49 -2.38
C THR A 10 -8.84 -11.94 -2.47
N GLY A 11 -8.43 -12.88 -1.61
CA GLY A 11 -7.05 -13.39 -1.60
C GLY A 11 -6.00 -12.42 -1.05
N GLY A 12 -6.43 -11.30 -0.46
CA GLY A 12 -5.55 -10.37 0.24
C GLY A 12 -5.00 -10.99 1.53
N VAL A 13 -3.72 -10.75 1.80
CA VAL A 13 -3.05 -11.10 3.05
C VAL A 13 -2.32 -9.91 3.65
N GLU A 14 -2.15 -9.92 4.96
CA GLU A 14 -1.28 -9.00 5.69
C GLU A 14 0.07 -9.67 5.95
N TYR A 15 1.13 -8.87 5.90
CA TYR A 15 2.46 -9.27 6.32
C TYR A 15 3.07 -8.16 7.16
N ASP A 16 3.36 -8.50 8.41
CA ASP A 16 4.07 -7.63 9.34
C ASP A 16 5.58 -7.70 9.08
N THR A 17 6.17 -6.53 8.84
CA THR A 17 7.60 -6.36 8.56
C THR A 17 8.43 -6.82 9.75
N GLN A 18 9.40 -7.69 9.50
CA GLN A 18 10.23 -8.29 10.54
C GLN A 18 11.45 -7.42 10.85
N TYR A 19 11.39 -6.69 11.95
CA TYR A 19 12.49 -5.88 12.46
C TYR A 19 12.32 -5.56 13.95
N ALA A 20 13.37 -5.05 14.60
CA ALA A 20 13.39 -4.86 16.06
C ALA A 20 12.41 -3.79 16.56
N ALA A 21 12.02 -2.82 15.70
CA ALA A 21 11.17 -1.69 16.08
C ALA A 21 11.61 -1.01 17.39
N ASP A 22 12.92 -0.93 17.63
CA ASP A 22 13.49 -0.49 18.91
C ASP A 22 13.79 1.02 18.95
N ILE A 23 14.22 1.51 20.10
CA ILE A 23 14.44 2.95 20.33
C ILE A 23 15.58 3.56 19.48
N SER A 24 16.46 2.75 18.88
CA SER A 24 17.62 3.22 18.12
C SER A 24 17.26 3.86 16.77
N GLN A 25 16.00 3.73 16.33
CA GLN A 25 15.51 4.20 15.02
C GLN A 25 16.25 3.56 13.82
N LEU A 26 16.92 2.42 14.03
CA LEU A 26 17.57 1.68 12.95
C LEU A 26 16.54 0.94 12.09
N SER A 27 16.15 1.56 10.98
CA SER A 27 15.13 1.04 10.06
C SER A 27 15.68 0.08 8.99
N GLU A 28 17.00 -0.07 8.86
CA GLU A 28 17.63 -0.82 7.76
C GLU A 28 17.14 -2.28 7.64
N ALA A 29 17.02 -2.97 8.77
CA ALA A 29 16.55 -4.35 8.78
C ALA A 29 15.11 -4.45 8.24
N GLY A 30 14.23 -3.54 8.67
CA GLY A 30 12.85 -3.48 8.18
C GLY A 30 12.77 -3.10 6.71
N THR A 31 13.59 -2.14 6.26
CA THR A 31 13.64 -1.77 4.84
C THR A 31 14.07 -2.95 3.97
N ARG A 32 15.10 -3.67 4.38
CA ARG A 32 15.56 -4.87 3.68
C ARG A 32 14.48 -5.95 3.63
N ASP A 33 13.77 -6.15 4.73
CA ASP A 33 12.68 -7.13 4.82
C ASP A 33 11.54 -6.80 3.85
N VAL A 34 11.07 -5.53 3.82
CA VAL A 34 10.07 -5.04 2.84
C VAL A 34 10.52 -5.31 1.40
N LEU A 35 11.75 -4.92 1.05
CA LEU A 35 12.28 -5.10 -0.30
C LEU A 35 12.43 -6.58 -0.67
N ASN A 36 12.92 -7.41 0.25
CA ASN A 36 13.04 -8.85 0.05
C ASN A 36 11.67 -9.50 -0.18
N LYS A 37 10.66 -9.09 0.59
CA LYS A 37 9.30 -9.62 0.47
C LYS A 37 8.67 -9.28 -0.88
N ILE A 38 8.80 -8.03 -1.33
CA ILE A 38 8.36 -7.59 -2.67
C ILE A 38 9.05 -8.42 -3.76
N ASN A 39 10.39 -8.49 -3.72
CA ASN A 39 11.16 -9.18 -4.74
C ASN A 39 10.84 -10.69 -4.80
N THR A 40 10.74 -11.34 -3.63
CA THR A 40 10.41 -12.77 -3.54
C THR A 40 9.04 -13.06 -4.14
N LEU A 41 8.04 -12.25 -3.79
CA LEU A 41 6.68 -12.47 -4.27
C LEU A 41 6.52 -12.13 -5.75
N LEU A 42 7.23 -11.12 -6.27
CA LEU A 42 7.25 -10.84 -7.72
C LEU A 42 7.97 -11.91 -8.54
N GLN A 43 9.00 -12.55 -7.99
CA GLN A 43 9.66 -13.71 -8.63
C GLN A 43 8.71 -14.91 -8.74
N GLN A 44 7.87 -15.12 -7.73
CA GLN A 44 6.90 -16.22 -7.69
C GLN A 44 5.64 -15.92 -8.52
N CYS A 45 5.17 -14.66 -8.47
CA CYS A 45 3.98 -14.18 -9.14
C CYS A 45 4.24 -12.77 -9.68
N PRO A 46 4.65 -12.61 -10.95
CA PRO A 46 4.94 -11.29 -11.53
C PRO A 46 3.75 -10.31 -11.53
N GLY A 47 2.52 -10.81 -11.37
CA GLY A 47 1.30 -10.01 -11.24
C GLY A 47 0.92 -9.66 -9.79
N HIS A 48 1.74 -10.02 -8.78
CA HIS A 48 1.46 -9.75 -7.37
C HIS A 48 1.39 -8.24 -7.11
N LYS A 49 0.40 -7.81 -6.33
CA LYS A 49 0.23 -6.40 -5.97
C LYS A 49 0.51 -6.16 -4.49
N PHE A 50 1.02 -4.97 -4.18
CA PHE A 50 1.38 -4.58 -2.81
C PHE A 50 0.76 -3.25 -2.41
N ALA A 51 0.35 -3.14 -1.16
CA ALA A 51 0.20 -1.86 -0.49
C ALA A 51 1.24 -1.79 0.64
N LEU A 52 1.93 -0.66 0.79
CA LEU A 52 2.92 -0.45 1.83
C LEU A 52 2.36 0.47 2.90
N LEU A 53 2.36 0.04 4.16
CA LEU A 53 1.85 0.81 5.29
C LEU A 53 2.97 1.02 6.29
N GLY A 54 3.18 2.26 6.72
CA GLY A 54 4.21 2.62 7.69
C GLY A 54 3.68 3.54 8.78
N TYR A 55 3.89 3.20 10.04
CA TYR A 55 3.61 4.07 11.17
C TYR A 55 4.91 4.47 11.87
N SER A 56 5.19 5.77 11.90
CA SER A 56 6.32 6.35 12.64
C SER A 56 7.69 5.78 12.25
N GLN A 57 8.44 5.08 13.09
CA GLN A 57 9.63 4.33 12.65
C GLN A 57 9.35 3.41 11.44
N GLY A 58 8.17 2.78 11.39
CA GLY A 58 7.75 2.01 10.22
C GLY A 58 7.50 2.88 8.99
N ALA A 59 7.06 4.13 9.13
CA ALA A 59 7.02 5.08 8.03
C ALA A 59 8.43 5.48 7.54
N THR A 60 9.43 5.47 8.42
CA THR A 60 10.85 5.61 8.03
C THR A 60 11.30 4.40 7.21
N VAL A 61 10.96 3.17 7.65
CA VAL A 61 11.19 1.92 6.91
C VAL A 61 10.59 2.00 5.51
N THR A 62 9.31 2.38 5.41
CA THR A 62 8.59 2.50 4.13
C THR A 62 9.22 3.57 3.26
N THR A 63 9.48 4.78 3.78
CA THR A 63 10.09 5.88 3.03
C THR A 63 11.46 5.48 2.48
N GLU A 64 12.28 4.78 3.25
CA GLU A 64 13.58 4.28 2.79
C GLU A 64 13.45 3.15 1.76
N ALA A 65 12.41 2.32 1.82
CA ALA A 65 12.15 1.36 0.75
C ALA A 65 11.80 2.09 -0.56
N LEU A 66 11.02 3.18 -0.49
CA LEU A 66 10.66 3.96 -1.67
C LEU A 66 11.87 4.57 -2.38
N THR A 67 12.88 5.04 -1.64
CA THR A 67 14.13 5.60 -2.23
C THR A 67 14.93 4.54 -2.99
N ARG A 68 14.74 3.25 -2.65
CA ARG A 68 15.44 2.11 -3.24
C ARG A 68 14.66 1.41 -4.34
N ILE A 69 13.40 1.79 -4.57
CA ILE A 69 12.56 1.27 -5.67
C ILE A 69 12.60 2.26 -6.83
N PRO A 70 13.27 1.92 -7.96
CA PRO A 70 13.32 2.77 -9.14
C PRO A 70 11.95 2.90 -9.81
N ASN A 71 11.64 4.06 -10.38
CA ASN A 71 10.34 4.35 -11.01
C ASN A 71 10.04 3.49 -12.26
N ASN A 72 11.03 2.85 -12.85
CA ASN A 72 10.90 1.97 -14.01
C ASN A 72 10.88 0.47 -13.63
N SER A 73 10.92 0.13 -12.35
CA SER A 73 10.96 -1.26 -11.86
C SER A 73 9.57 -1.91 -11.83
N ASP A 74 9.53 -3.24 -11.85
CA ASP A 74 8.28 -3.98 -11.64
C ASP A 74 7.76 -3.82 -10.20
N ALA A 75 8.65 -3.64 -9.23
CA ALA A 75 8.27 -3.27 -7.87
C ALA A 75 7.49 -1.95 -7.82
N PHE A 76 7.92 -0.92 -8.55
CA PHE A 76 7.18 0.35 -8.63
C PHE A 76 5.78 0.18 -9.23
N LYS A 77 5.64 -0.68 -10.25
CA LYS A 77 4.34 -0.98 -10.87
C LYS A 77 3.43 -1.77 -9.93
N ALA A 78 3.99 -2.76 -9.24
CA ALA A 78 3.29 -3.69 -8.36
C ALA A 78 2.81 -3.05 -7.05
N VAL A 79 3.52 -2.05 -6.53
CA VAL A 79 3.03 -1.26 -5.40
C VAL A 79 1.91 -0.34 -5.90
N VAL A 80 0.70 -0.56 -5.42
CA VAL A 80 -0.51 0.16 -5.85
C VAL A 80 -0.93 1.26 -4.88
N ALA A 81 -0.49 1.19 -3.63
CA ALA A 81 -0.72 2.21 -2.63
C ALA A 81 0.43 2.24 -1.61
N VAL A 82 0.72 3.43 -1.09
CA VAL A 82 1.63 3.67 0.04
C VAL A 82 0.93 4.57 1.02
N VAL A 83 0.84 4.15 2.28
CA VAL A 83 0.25 4.91 3.37
C VAL A 83 1.28 5.06 4.47
N THR A 84 1.69 6.28 4.77
CA THR A 84 2.52 6.59 5.93
C THR A 84 1.75 7.46 6.91
N VAL A 85 1.87 7.17 8.20
CA VAL A 85 1.27 7.94 9.28
C VAL A 85 2.35 8.29 10.30
N GLY A 86 2.38 9.55 10.75
CA GLY A 86 3.37 10.01 11.73
C GLY A 86 4.81 9.89 11.22
N ASN A 87 5.03 10.11 9.92
CA ASN A 87 6.31 9.88 9.26
C ASN A 87 7.44 10.79 9.78
N PRO A 88 8.51 10.26 10.42
CA PRO A 88 9.63 11.08 10.85
C PRO A 88 10.36 11.76 9.69
N ARG A 89 10.25 11.23 8.47
CA ARG A 89 10.85 11.79 7.24
C ARG A 89 9.86 12.65 6.44
N HIS A 90 8.72 13.03 7.04
CA HIS A 90 7.78 13.98 6.47
C HIS A 90 8.51 15.27 6.09
N ASN A 91 8.15 15.83 4.93
CA ASN A 91 8.83 17.00 4.39
C ASN A 91 7.85 17.87 3.60
N LYS A 92 8.15 19.16 3.54
CA LYS A 92 7.26 20.17 2.97
C LYS A 92 7.02 20.00 1.47
N ASN A 93 5.87 20.51 1.02
CA ASN A 93 5.51 20.66 -0.40
C ASN A 93 5.35 19.35 -1.19
N LEU A 94 5.13 18.22 -0.51
CA LEU A 94 4.73 16.98 -1.16
C LEU A 94 3.22 16.96 -1.37
N GLN A 95 2.78 16.56 -2.57
CA GLN A 95 1.35 16.47 -2.92
C GLN A 95 0.62 15.46 -2.03
N SER A 96 1.34 14.43 -1.61
CA SER A 96 0.89 13.34 -0.75
C SER A 96 0.73 13.70 0.73
N ASN A 97 1.09 14.91 1.17
CA ASN A 97 0.96 15.33 2.57
C ASN A 97 -0.49 15.67 2.92
N PHE A 98 -1.08 15.03 3.94
CA PHE A 98 -2.41 15.37 4.46
C PHE A 98 -2.39 15.43 5.99
N ASP A 99 -3.34 16.16 6.57
CA ASP A 99 -3.65 16.02 7.99
C ASP A 99 -4.75 14.97 8.24
N THR A 100 -5.08 14.74 9.51
CA THR A 100 -6.07 13.73 9.93
C THR A 100 -7.51 14.06 9.55
N ASP A 101 -7.76 15.24 8.98
CA ASP A 101 -9.07 15.68 8.47
C ASP A 101 -9.08 15.75 6.93
N GLY A 102 -7.97 15.37 6.28
CA GLY A 102 -7.80 15.45 4.83
C GLY A 102 -7.44 16.84 4.31
N GLY A 103 -7.12 17.76 5.22
CA GLY A 103 -6.58 19.07 4.91
C GLY A 103 -5.07 19.05 4.65
N LYS A 104 -4.49 20.24 4.64
CA LYS A 104 -3.07 20.51 4.37
C LYS A 104 -2.40 21.29 5.50
N SER A 105 -2.96 21.25 6.72
CA SER A 105 -2.45 22.04 7.85
C SER A 105 -1.00 21.70 8.23
N THR A 106 -0.57 20.46 7.96
CA THR A 106 0.80 19.97 8.18
C THR A 106 1.64 19.92 6.90
N ALA A 107 1.12 20.33 5.73
CA ALA A 107 1.82 20.15 4.45
C ALA A 107 3.10 20.99 4.28
N GLN A 108 3.28 22.02 5.12
CA GLN A 108 4.50 22.85 5.19
C GLN A 108 5.43 22.42 6.33
N GLY A 109 5.01 21.45 7.15
CA GLY A 109 5.78 20.91 8.26
C GLY A 109 6.93 20.01 7.79
N PHE A 110 7.75 19.61 8.74
CA PHE A 110 8.84 18.67 8.52
C PHE A 110 9.05 17.81 9.77
N GLY A 111 9.38 16.55 9.56
CA GLY A 111 9.54 15.58 10.64
C GLY A 111 10.92 15.62 11.29
N LEU A 112 11.06 14.90 12.39
CA LEU A 112 12.30 14.80 13.19
C LEU A 112 13.51 14.31 12.38
N LEU A 113 13.27 13.48 11.36
CA LEU A 113 14.28 12.90 10.47
C LEU A 113 14.21 13.50 9.06
N SER A 114 13.65 14.70 8.88
CA SER A 114 13.54 15.39 7.58
C SER A 114 14.89 15.76 6.93
N TYR A 115 16.00 15.63 7.66
CA TYR A 115 17.35 15.71 7.12
C TYR A 115 17.74 14.48 6.28
N LEU A 116 17.02 13.36 6.42
CA LEU A 116 17.12 12.22 5.52
C LEU A 116 16.26 12.44 4.27
N PRO A 117 16.57 11.76 3.14
CA PRO A 117 15.77 11.91 1.92
C PRO A 117 14.26 11.70 2.17
N PRO A 118 13.36 12.55 1.69
CA PRO A 118 11.93 12.33 1.88
C PRO A 118 11.39 11.27 0.92
N ILE A 119 10.07 11.09 0.89
CA ILE A 119 9.39 10.35 -0.18
C ILE A 119 9.85 10.90 -1.55
N PRO A 120 10.40 10.06 -2.44
CA PRO A 120 10.90 10.54 -3.73
C PRO A 120 9.82 11.21 -4.57
N GLY A 121 10.18 12.26 -5.31
CA GLY A 121 9.21 13.05 -6.08
C GLY A 121 8.43 12.26 -7.14
N TYR A 122 8.97 11.15 -7.66
CA TYR A 122 8.23 10.28 -8.58
C TYR A 122 7.19 9.41 -7.88
N TRP A 123 7.39 9.07 -6.60
CA TRP A 123 6.37 8.44 -5.78
C TRP A 123 5.29 9.46 -5.39
N ASP A 124 5.68 10.65 -4.94
CA ASP A 124 4.75 11.72 -4.59
C ASP A 124 3.80 12.06 -5.74
N LYS A 125 4.34 12.22 -6.96
CA LYS A 125 3.57 12.54 -8.17
C LYS A 125 2.81 11.36 -8.77
N SER A 126 2.97 10.14 -8.24
CA SER A 126 2.34 8.94 -8.81
C SER A 126 0.84 8.83 -8.48
N GLY A 127 0.35 9.59 -7.49
CA GLY A 127 -0.99 9.43 -6.93
C GLY A 127 -1.18 8.21 -6.03
N LYS A 128 -0.12 7.40 -5.82
CA LYS A 128 -0.16 6.19 -5.00
C LYS A 128 0.09 6.44 -3.51
N VAL A 129 0.56 7.63 -3.13
CA VAL A 129 1.07 7.92 -1.79
C VAL A 129 0.10 8.79 -1.00
N LEU A 130 -0.12 8.40 0.25
CA LEU A 130 -0.80 9.15 1.29
C LEU A 130 0.13 9.25 2.52
N ASP A 131 0.70 10.42 2.79
CA ASP A 131 1.50 10.69 3.99
C ASP A 131 0.71 11.57 4.94
N VAL A 132 0.16 10.97 6.00
CA VAL A 132 -0.70 11.67 6.96
C VAL A 132 0.08 12.08 8.20
N CYS A 133 0.10 13.37 8.49
CA CYS A 133 0.67 13.95 9.68
C CYS A 133 -0.40 14.68 10.49
N ALA A 134 -0.69 14.23 11.71
CA ALA A 134 -1.66 14.89 12.58
C ALA A 134 -1.10 16.26 13.01
N HIS A 135 -1.94 17.29 13.01
CA HIS A 135 -1.53 18.57 13.58
C HIS A 135 -1.20 18.38 15.07
N GLY A 136 -0.04 18.85 15.51
CA GLY A 136 0.47 18.61 16.86
C GLY A 136 1.33 17.35 17.03
N ASP A 137 1.50 16.53 15.99
CA ASP A 137 2.42 15.39 16.03
C ASP A 137 3.86 15.87 15.75
N GLY A 138 4.64 15.99 16.82
CA GLY A 138 6.03 16.41 16.75
C GLY A 138 7.00 15.39 16.15
N VAL A 139 6.53 14.21 15.74
CA VAL A 139 7.34 13.25 15.00
C VAL A 139 7.41 13.61 13.52
N CYS A 140 6.26 13.90 12.91
CA CYS A 140 6.15 14.25 11.48
C CYS A 140 6.06 15.75 11.22
N ASP A 141 5.72 16.56 12.22
CA ASP A 141 5.72 18.01 12.12
C ASP A 141 6.22 18.66 13.41
N VAL A 142 7.53 18.90 13.45
CA VAL A 142 8.19 19.56 14.58
C VAL A 142 7.79 21.03 14.74
N THR A 143 7.03 21.59 13.79
CA THR A 143 6.55 22.99 13.85
C THR A 143 5.25 23.12 14.61
N SER A 144 4.45 22.05 14.70
CA SER A 144 3.19 22.04 15.44
C SER A 144 3.20 21.17 16.70
N GLY A 145 4.19 20.27 16.87
CA GLY A 145 4.30 19.38 18.02
C GLY A 145 5.71 19.17 18.55
N ILE A 146 5.83 18.45 19.67
CA ILE A 146 7.11 18.09 20.30
C ILE A 146 7.18 16.57 20.45
N GLY A 147 8.06 15.93 19.66
CA GLY A 147 8.34 14.50 19.76
C GLY A 147 7.09 13.63 19.71
N VAL A 148 7.12 12.51 20.45
CA VAL A 148 6.00 11.57 20.57
C VAL A 148 4.98 12.12 21.58
N GLY A 149 4.00 12.87 21.08
CA GLY A 149 2.89 13.42 21.88
C GLY A 149 1.55 12.73 21.60
N PRO A 150 0.44 13.16 22.24
CA PRO A 150 -0.90 12.57 22.05
C PRO A 150 -1.35 12.54 20.58
N ALA A 151 -1.00 13.56 19.81
CA ALA A 151 -1.33 13.65 18.37
C ALA A 151 -0.74 12.49 17.56
N HIS A 152 0.42 11.95 17.97
CA HIS A 152 1.07 10.82 17.32
C HIS A 152 0.23 9.53 17.36
N PHE A 153 -0.75 9.45 18.26
CA PHE A 153 -1.60 8.27 18.46
C PHE A 153 -3.00 8.40 17.82
N LEU A 154 -3.29 9.51 17.13
CA LEU A 154 -4.65 9.79 16.61
C LEU A 154 -5.01 9.04 15.31
N TYR A 155 -4.03 8.44 14.63
CA TYR A 155 -4.20 7.87 13.30
C TYR A 155 -5.17 6.70 13.22
N THR A 156 -5.27 5.90 14.27
CA THR A 156 -6.18 4.74 14.34
C THR A 156 -7.64 5.17 14.46
N THR A 157 -7.90 6.37 14.98
CA THR A 157 -9.24 6.93 15.19
C THR A 157 -9.63 8.01 14.18
N SER A 158 -8.68 8.51 13.38
CA SER A 158 -8.97 9.47 12.30
C SER A 158 -9.77 8.79 11.19
N GLN A 159 -11.05 9.21 11.04
CA GLN A 159 -11.94 8.67 10.02
C GLN A 159 -11.38 8.88 8.60
N PHE A 160 -10.89 10.09 8.29
CA PHE A 160 -10.24 10.35 7.00
C PHE A 160 -9.06 9.42 6.75
N THR A 161 -8.15 9.27 7.72
CA THR A 161 -6.97 8.40 7.57
C THR A 161 -7.40 6.96 7.30
N GLN A 162 -8.38 6.45 8.05
CA GLN A 162 -8.84 5.08 7.91
C GLN A 162 -9.59 4.85 6.58
N ASP A 163 -10.47 5.76 6.19
CA ASP A 163 -11.30 5.63 4.98
C ASP A 163 -10.49 5.85 3.71
N ARG A 164 -9.70 6.93 3.64
CA ARG A 164 -8.91 7.25 2.44
C ARG A 164 -7.87 6.18 2.16
N SER A 165 -7.23 5.65 3.21
CA SER A 165 -6.30 4.52 3.08
C SER A 165 -7.01 3.27 2.56
N THR A 166 -8.19 2.96 3.09
CA THR A 166 -9.00 1.81 2.63
C THR A 166 -9.36 1.95 1.15
N GLU A 167 -9.82 3.13 0.76
CA GLU A 167 -10.22 3.45 -0.61
C GLU A 167 -9.04 3.29 -1.57
N MET A 168 -7.90 3.94 -1.29
CA MET A 168 -6.71 3.87 -2.15
C MET A 168 -6.19 2.45 -2.32
N MET A 169 -6.07 1.70 -1.22
CA MET A 169 -5.61 0.32 -1.29
C MET A 169 -6.59 -0.57 -2.07
N THR A 170 -7.89 -0.46 -1.77
CA THR A 170 -8.92 -1.28 -2.43
C THR A 170 -8.98 -0.98 -3.93
N ALA A 171 -8.97 0.29 -4.34
CA ALA A 171 -8.95 0.68 -5.75
C ALA A 171 -7.70 0.12 -6.46
N GLY A 172 -6.51 0.33 -5.87
CA GLY A 172 -5.27 -0.14 -6.46
C GLY A 172 -5.21 -1.66 -6.66
N PHE A 173 -5.74 -2.44 -5.70
CA PHE A 173 -5.83 -3.89 -5.87
C PHE A 173 -6.80 -4.28 -7.00
N ARG A 174 -7.92 -3.55 -7.14
CA ARG A 174 -8.98 -3.83 -8.13
C ARG A 174 -8.71 -3.29 -9.54
N ASP A 175 -7.77 -2.37 -9.74
CA ASP A 175 -7.43 -1.77 -11.05
C ASP A 175 -6.87 -2.75 -12.11
N GLY A 176 -7.01 -4.05 -11.91
CA GLY A 176 -6.84 -5.08 -12.94
C GLY A 176 -7.95 -6.13 -12.99
N GLU A 177 -8.94 -6.09 -12.09
CA GLU A 177 -10.09 -7.01 -12.02
C GLU A 177 -11.20 -6.63 -13.02
N ALA A 178 -11.34 -5.34 -13.34
CA ALA A 178 -12.36 -4.82 -14.25
C ALA A 178 -12.21 -5.31 -15.71
N ASN A 179 -11.09 -5.96 -16.04
CA ASN A 179 -10.81 -6.48 -17.39
C ASN A 179 -10.84 -8.02 -17.48
N SER A 180 -11.22 -8.72 -16.40
CA SER A 180 -11.39 -10.19 -16.38
C SER A 180 -12.84 -10.66 -16.46
N THR A 181 -13.82 -9.75 -16.50
CA THR A 181 -15.19 -10.10 -16.87
C THR A 181 -15.27 -10.19 -18.39
N SER A 182 -14.93 -11.37 -18.92
CA SER A 182 -15.30 -11.72 -20.29
C SER A 182 -16.81 -11.50 -20.43
N PRO A 183 -17.31 -10.75 -21.44
CA PRO A 183 -18.73 -10.67 -21.67
C PRO A 183 -19.17 -12.07 -22.09
N THR A 184 -19.83 -12.80 -21.19
CA THR A 184 -20.71 -13.90 -21.57
C THR A 184 -21.73 -13.29 -22.52
N GLY A 185 -21.53 -13.52 -23.81
CA GLY A 185 -22.42 -13.08 -24.87
C GLY A 185 -23.81 -13.61 -24.58
N ASN A 186 -24.68 -12.73 -24.10
CA ASN A 186 -26.09 -13.01 -23.94
C ASN A 186 -26.74 -12.88 -25.32
N ASN A 187 -26.62 -13.93 -26.14
CA ASN A 187 -27.32 -14.02 -27.41
C ASN A 187 -28.69 -14.65 -27.15
N GLY A 188 -29.69 -13.81 -26.85
CA GLY A 188 -31.09 -14.20 -26.83
C GLY A 188 -31.60 -14.42 -28.27
N GLY A 189 -32.17 -15.61 -28.52
CA GLY A 189 -32.73 -16.07 -29.81
C GLY A 189 -33.83 -15.17 -30.39
N ASN A 190 -34.21 -15.29 -31.66
CA ASN A 190 -34.90 -16.41 -32.33
C ASN A 190 -34.90 -16.08 -33.85
N ASN A 191 -35.01 -16.93 -34.88
CA ASN A 191 -35.61 -18.25 -35.07
C ASN A 191 -35.25 -18.74 -36.51
N GLY A 192 -35.18 -20.06 -36.76
CA GLY A 192 -35.55 -20.62 -38.08
C GLY A 192 -34.50 -21.43 -38.88
N SER A 193 -34.65 -22.76 -38.79
CA SER A 193 -34.54 -23.77 -39.85
C SER A 193 -33.18 -24.30 -40.35
N ASP A 194 -33.02 -25.60 -40.06
CA ASP A 194 -32.74 -26.70 -41.01
C ASP A 194 -31.30 -27.14 -41.36
N ASN A 195 -31.00 -28.33 -40.82
CA ASN A 195 -30.61 -29.57 -41.52
C ASN A 195 -29.12 -29.96 -41.64
N GLY A 196 -28.80 -31.11 -41.01
CA GLY A 196 -27.95 -32.17 -41.58
C GLY A 196 -26.44 -32.07 -41.41
N GLY A 197 -25.82 -33.14 -40.89
CA GLY A 197 -24.39 -33.41 -41.16
C GLY A 197 -23.63 -34.10 -40.04
N SER A 198 -23.38 -35.39 -40.22
CA SER A 198 -22.52 -36.27 -39.43
C SER A 198 -21.04 -35.88 -39.50
N GLY A 199 -20.28 -36.13 -38.43
CA GLY A 199 -18.84 -36.45 -38.54
C GLY A 199 -17.92 -35.85 -37.47
N GLY A 200 -17.15 -36.73 -36.81
CA GLY A 200 -15.72 -36.46 -36.60
C GLY A 200 -15.27 -36.01 -35.21
N ASN A 201 -14.45 -36.87 -34.60
CA ASN A 201 -13.77 -36.79 -33.30
C ASN A 201 -12.58 -35.80 -33.28
N SER A 202 -12.07 -35.49 -32.07
CA SER A 202 -10.75 -34.87 -31.71
C SER A 202 -10.53 -33.41 -32.18
N ASP A 203 -10.12 -32.42 -31.38
CA ASP A 203 -9.39 -32.35 -30.12
C ASP A 203 -9.82 -31.10 -29.34
N ALA A 204 -10.41 -31.27 -28.16
CA ALA A 204 -10.57 -30.18 -27.21
C ALA A 204 -9.23 -30.01 -26.48
N ALA A 205 -8.34 -29.21 -27.06
CA ALA A 205 -7.26 -28.59 -26.30
C ALA A 205 -7.93 -27.77 -25.18
N THR A 206 -7.89 -28.34 -23.98
CA THR A 206 -8.31 -27.70 -22.75
C THR A 206 -7.55 -26.39 -22.64
N HIS A 207 -8.26 -25.28 -22.87
CA HIS A 207 -7.86 -23.97 -22.40
C HIS A 207 -7.72 -24.09 -20.88
N LEU A 208 -6.48 -24.34 -20.42
CA LEU A 208 -6.04 -24.00 -19.09
C LEU A 208 -6.24 -22.49 -18.98
N SER A 209 -7.42 -22.11 -18.50
CA SER A 209 -7.64 -20.84 -17.82
C SER A 209 -6.52 -20.72 -16.80
N SER A 210 -5.50 -19.92 -17.10
CA SER A 210 -4.55 -19.45 -16.11
C SER A 210 -5.31 -18.48 -15.23
N ASP A 211 -6.16 -19.01 -14.36
CA ASP A 211 -6.64 -18.32 -13.19
C ASP A 211 -5.44 -18.23 -12.24
N ALA A 212 -4.48 -17.38 -12.63
CA ALA A 212 -3.42 -16.94 -11.77
C ALA A 212 -4.13 -16.19 -10.66
N SER A 213 -4.48 -16.92 -9.60
CA SER A 213 -5.01 -16.37 -8.36
C SER A 213 -4.24 -15.08 -8.07
N ARG A 214 -4.93 -13.94 -8.13
CA ARG A 214 -4.28 -12.64 -8.07
C ARG A 214 -4.04 -12.34 -6.61
N HIS A 215 -2.79 -12.48 -6.19
CA HIS A 215 -2.42 -12.34 -4.78
C HIS A 215 -2.15 -10.86 -4.47
N ALA A 216 -2.70 -10.40 -3.35
CA ALA A 216 -2.53 -9.06 -2.82
C ALA A 216 -1.89 -9.13 -1.43
N THR A 217 -0.91 -8.27 -1.14
CA THR A 217 -0.29 -8.21 0.18
C THR A 217 -0.22 -6.78 0.72
N LEU A 218 -0.69 -6.59 1.94
CA LEU A 218 -0.43 -5.38 2.73
C LEU A 218 0.84 -5.62 3.53
N LEU A 219 1.90 -4.85 3.24
CA LEU A 219 3.15 -4.86 4.00
C LEU A 219 3.07 -3.79 5.07
N VAL A 220 2.98 -4.20 6.33
CA VAL A 220 2.78 -3.32 7.49
C VAL A 220 4.08 -3.18 8.26
N ALA A 221 4.56 -1.96 8.41
CA ALA A 221 5.68 -1.61 9.29
C ALA A 221 5.14 -0.72 10.42
N GLY A 222 4.98 -1.30 11.61
CA GLY A 222 4.46 -0.63 12.82
C GLY A 222 5.55 -0.04 13.72
N LEU A 223 5.14 0.65 14.79
CA LEU A 223 5.99 1.50 15.64
C LEU A 223 6.38 0.89 17.00
N LEU A 224 7.62 1.19 17.43
CA LEU A 224 8.17 1.43 18.78
C LEU A 224 7.54 0.65 19.95
N ALA A 225 8.29 -0.34 20.44
CA ALA A 225 8.21 -0.71 21.85
C ALA A 225 8.80 0.43 22.68
N ILE A 226 7.98 1.42 23.05
CA ILE A 226 8.31 2.25 24.22
C ILE A 226 8.28 1.28 25.39
N GLY A 227 9.46 0.96 25.93
CA GLY A 227 9.55 0.28 27.21
C GLY A 227 8.87 1.12 28.29
N LEU A 228 7.57 0.90 28.49
CA LEU A 228 7.03 0.95 29.85
C LEU A 228 7.49 -0.34 30.54
N SER A 229 8.73 -0.32 31.00
CA SER A 229 9.06 -1.04 32.23
C SER A 229 8.10 -0.52 33.30
N THR A 230 7.14 -1.37 33.66
CA THR A 230 6.45 -1.45 34.97
C THR A 230 6.11 -0.12 35.64
N PHE A 231 4.81 0.24 35.64
CA PHE A 231 4.03 0.50 36.87
C PHE A 231 2.56 0.21 36.60
#